data_AF-A0A7E6EG44-F1
#
_entry.id   AF-A0A7E6EG44-F1
#
_cell.length_a   1.000
_cell.length_b   1.000
_cell.length_c   1.000
_cell.angle_alpha   90.00
_cell.angle_beta   90.00
_cell.angle_gamma   90.00
#
_symmetry.space_group_name_H-M   'P 1'
#
loop_
_entity.id
_entity.type
_entity.pdbx_description
1 polymer ?
#
loop_
_entity_poly.entity_id
_entity_poly.type
_entity_poly.pdbx_seq_one_letter_code
_entity_poly.pdbx_strand_id
1 'polypeptide(L)'
;MTWLQRKLAVEMCMILFHLFQLVGAALVGIGIWAYIEKTHFNHAQIENIYDAIFDISLIFIILGIIIFILGLTGYIGALRENICLLYCFNILLGGIFLFLFGASVAAFLLKDKFIGKLTSIFQENVIPKYTEDDDTKSLVNWIQEQVSYLHTHTHTYIKYTDIRTVPACQQVS
;
A
#
# COMPACT_ATOMS: atom_id res chain seq x y z
N MET A 1 30.26 33.92 -6.26
CA MET A 1 28.82 33.84 -5.88
C MET A 1 28.21 32.44 -6.06
N THR A 2 28.66 31.63 -7.03
CA THR A 2 28.13 30.28 -7.32
C THR A 2 28.46 29.20 -6.29
N TRP A 3 29.62 29.29 -5.61
CA TRP A 3 30.03 28.33 -4.58
C TRP A 3 29.16 28.36 -3.31
N LEU A 4 28.77 29.55 -2.85
CA LEU A 4 27.92 29.72 -1.69
C LEU A 4 26.48 29.25 -1.98
N GLN A 5 25.98 29.53 -3.19
CA GLN A 5 24.65 29.09 -3.66
C GLN A 5 24.55 27.57 -3.75
N ARG A 6 25.58 26.88 -4.28
CA ARG A 6 25.60 25.41 -4.31
C ARG A 6 25.65 24.81 -2.91
N LYS A 7 26.42 25.40 -1.98
CA LYS A 7 26.52 24.89 -0.61
C LYS A 7 25.20 25.04 0.16
N LEU A 8 24.55 26.20 0.07
CA LEU A 8 23.25 26.46 0.70
C LEU A 8 22.13 25.59 0.10
N ALA A 9 22.12 25.38 -1.22
CA ALA A 9 21.10 24.55 -1.86
C ALA A 9 21.13 23.08 -1.39
N VAL A 10 22.33 22.52 -1.19
CA VAL A 10 22.48 21.13 -0.72
C VAL A 10 21.99 20.99 0.72
N GLU A 11 22.33 21.92 1.61
CA GLU A 11 21.88 21.89 3.00
C GLU A 11 20.34 22.05 3.10
N MET A 12 19.75 22.96 2.32
CA MET A 12 18.29 23.10 2.26
C MET A 12 17.60 21.85 1.71
N CYS A 13 18.19 21.21 0.69
CA CYS A 13 17.64 19.98 0.12
C CYS A 13 17.67 18.83 1.14
N MET A 14 18.73 18.72 1.96
CA MET A 14 18.82 17.71 3.01
C MET A 14 17.80 17.93 4.13
N ILE A 15 17.58 19.19 4.54
CA ILE A 15 16.60 19.53 5.58
C ILE A 15 15.17 19.28 5.08
N LEU A 16 14.84 19.70 3.86
CA LEU A 16 13.51 19.46 3.28
C LEU A 16 13.20 17.95 3.15
N PHE A 17 14.20 17.16 2.72
CA PHE A 17 14.06 15.72 2.63
C PHE A 17 13.86 15.06 4.01
N HIS A 18 14.54 15.56 5.04
CA HIS A 18 14.40 15.07 6.42
C HIS A 18 13.01 15.35 7.02
N LEU A 19 12.47 16.55 6.79
CA LEU A 19 11.12 16.91 7.23
C LEU A 19 10.06 16.03 6.56
N PHE A 20 10.21 15.75 5.26
CA PHE A 20 9.33 14.84 4.54
C PHE A 20 9.41 13.40 5.09
N GLN A 21 10.61 12.91 5.39
CA GLN A 21 10.82 11.58 5.97
C GLN A 21 10.16 11.44 7.35
N LEU A 22 10.20 12.49 8.19
CA LEU A 22 9.53 12.50 9.49
C LEU A 22 8.00 12.44 9.37
N VAL A 23 7.43 13.15 8.40
CA VAL A 23 6.00 13.05 8.08
C VAL A 23 5.66 11.63 7.61
N GLY A 24 6.50 11.03 6.77
CA GLY A 24 6.36 9.62 6.37
C GLY A 24 6.43 8.65 7.56
N ALA A 25 7.35 8.89 8.51
CA ALA A 25 7.47 8.11 9.75
C ALA A 25 6.18 8.17 10.58
N ALA A 26 5.63 9.38 10.75
CA ALA A 26 4.39 9.59 11.48
C ALA A 26 3.22 8.87 10.80
N LEU A 27 3.15 8.90 9.46
CA LEU A 27 2.13 8.19 8.69
C LEU A 27 2.22 6.66 8.87
N VAL A 28 3.44 6.10 8.87
CA VAL A 28 3.66 4.67 9.15
C VAL A 28 3.25 4.32 10.59
N GLY A 29 3.58 5.18 11.56
CA GLY A 29 3.15 5.02 12.95
C GLY A 29 1.63 4.99 13.10
N ILE A 30 0.92 5.90 12.40
CA ILE A 30 -0.55 5.92 12.34
C ILE A 30 -1.08 4.63 11.68
N GLY A 31 -0.43 4.16 10.61
CA GLY A 31 -0.80 2.91 9.94
C GLY A 31 -0.64 1.67 10.84
N ILE A 32 0.44 1.61 11.62
CA ILE A 32 0.67 0.56 12.62
C ILE A 32 -0.40 0.63 13.71
N TRP A 33 -0.72 1.83 14.22
CA TRP A 33 -1.77 2.03 15.21
C TRP A 33 -3.13 1.53 14.70
N ALA A 34 -3.51 1.91 13.48
CA ALA A 34 -4.76 1.47 12.85
C ALA A 34 -4.80 -0.05 12.61
N TYR A 35 -3.66 -0.68 12.33
CA TYR A 35 -3.58 -2.13 12.20
C TYR A 35 -3.80 -2.83 13.55
N ILE A 36 -3.15 -2.36 14.60
CA ILE A 36 -3.31 -2.92 15.95
C ILE A 36 -4.79 -2.86 16.34
N GLU A 37 -5.45 -1.72 16.13
CA GLU A 37 -6.89 -1.55 16.38
C GLU A 37 -7.74 -2.58 15.61
N LYS A 38 -7.47 -2.78 14.30
CA LYS A 38 -8.16 -3.79 13.48
C LYS A 38 -7.96 -5.22 13.98
N THR A 39 -6.77 -5.55 14.46
CA THR A 39 -6.45 -6.88 15.02
C THR A 39 -7.03 -7.10 16.42
N HIS A 40 -7.33 -6.01 17.16
CA HIS A 40 -7.90 -6.10 18.49
C HIS A 40 -9.42 -6.32 18.46
N PHE A 41 -10.11 -5.79 17.44
CA PHE A 41 -11.57 -5.95 17.26
C PHE A 41 -11.98 -7.18 16.46
N ASN A 42 -11.24 -7.54 15.41
CA ASN A 42 -11.44 -8.82 14.74
C ASN A 42 -10.61 -9.84 15.51
N HIS A 43 -11.25 -10.74 16.24
CA HIS A 43 -10.62 -11.91 16.86
C HIS A 43 -10.10 -12.84 15.74
N ALA A 44 -9.08 -12.39 15.03
CA ALA A 44 -8.39 -13.13 13.99
C ALA A 44 -7.63 -14.24 14.72
N GLN A 45 -8.31 -15.35 14.96
CA GLN A 45 -7.67 -16.60 15.30
C GLN A 45 -6.72 -16.93 14.15
N ILE A 46 -5.45 -16.56 14.31
CA ILE A 46 -4.36 -17.05 13.48
C ILE A 46 -4.15 -18.51 13.91
N GLU A 47 -5.05 -19.40 13.47
CA GLU A 47 -4.88 -20.84 13.69
C GLU A 47 -3.73 -21.40 12.84
N ASN A 48 -3.35 -20.70 11.76
CA ASN A 48 -2.27 -21.09 10.87
C ASN A 48 -1.42 -19.89 10.45
N ILE A 49 -0.10 -20.01 10.62
CA ILE A 49 0.91 -19.01 10.23
C ILE A 49 0.82 -18.68 8.73
N TYR A 50 0.34 -19.63 7.90
CA TYR A 50 0.19 -19.46 6.46
C TYR A 50 -0.92 -18.47 6.08
N ASP A 51 -2.02 -18.39 6.83
CA ASP A 51 -3.16 -17.53 6.48
C ASP A 51 -2.85 -16.05 6.81
N ALA A 52 -2.11 -15.83 7.89
CA ALA A 52 -1.64 -14.50 8.28
C ALA A 52 -0.62 -13.90 7.28
N ILE A 53 0.17 -14.73 6.61
CA ILE A 53 1.15 -14.27 5.60
C ILE A 53 0.46 -13.84 4.30
N PHE A 54 -0.69 -14.44 3.97
CA PHE A 54 -1.49 -14.05 2.78
C PHE A 54 -2.40 -12.85 3.05
N ASP A 55 -2.48 -12.35 4.29
CA ASP A 55 -3.21 -11.14 4.59
C ASP A 55 -2.47 -9.92 3.99
N ILE A 56 -3.09 -9.34 2.97
CA ILE A 56 -2.62 -8.15 2.25
C ILE A 56 -2.24 -7.03 3.22
N SER A 57 -2.92 -6.90 4.35
CA SER A 57 -2.68 -5.85 5.33
C SER A 57 -1.34 -6.02 6.06
N LEU A 58 -0.94 -7.27 6.37
CA LEU A 58 0.31 -7.58 7.08
C LEU A 58 1.51 -7.38 6.16
N ILE A 59 1.40 -7.83 4.90
CA ILE A 59 2.44 -7.63 3.87
C ILE A 59 2.73 -6.13 3.68
N PHE A 60 1.67 -5.30 3.64
CA PHE A 60 1.81 -3.85 3.45
C PHE A 60 2.56 -3.18 4.61
N ILE A 61 2.36 -3.65 5.84
CA ILE A 61 3.06 -3.14 7.03
C ILE A 61 4.54 -3.51 7.00
N ILE A 62 4.86 -4.78 6.72
CA ILE A 62 6.26 -5.22 6.61
C ILE A 62 6.98 -4.41 5.52
N LEU A 63 6.33 -4.24 4.37
CA LEU A 63 6.88 -3.46 3.26
C LEU A 63 7.11 -1.99 3.67
N GLY A 64 6.16 -1.38 4.38
CA GLY A 64 6.28 -0.02 4.91
C GLY A 64 7.45 0.16 5.86
N ILE A 65 7.69 -0.81 6.75
CA ILE A 65 8.83 -0.79 7.68
C ILE A 65 10.17 -0.87 6.91
N ILE A 66 10.25 -1.74 5.90
CA ILE A 66 11.46 -1.88 5.06
C ILE A 66 11.76 -0.55 4.36
N ILE A 67 10.75 0.05 3.71
CA ILE A 67 10.90 1.34 3.01
C ILE A 67 11.29 2.45 3.99
N PHE A 68 10.76 2.43 5.21
CA PHE A 68 11.13 3.38 6.25
C PHE A 68 12.62 3.28 6.63
N ILE A 69 13.13 2.07 6.85
CA ILE A 69 14.55 1.82 7.18
C ILE A 69 15.47 2.22 6.02
N LEU A 70 15.06 1.97 4.77
CA LEU A 70 15.80 2.44 3.59
C LEU A 70 15.88 3.96 3.53
N GLY A 71 14.78 4.66 3.83
CA GLY A 71 14.77 6.13 3.87
C GLY A 71 15.71 6.69 4.95
N LEU A 72 15.76 6.06 6.13
CA LEU A 72 16.73 6.43 7.18
C LEU A 72 18.18 6.19 6.74
N THR A 73 18.45 5.05 6.10
CA THR A 73 19.79 4.70 5.63
C THR A 73 20.24 5.61 4.48
N GLY A 74 19.34 5.99 3.57
CA GLY A 74 19.61 6.94 2.50
C GLY A 74 19.98 8.34 3.02
N TYR A 75 19.29 8.82 4.06
CA TYR A 75 19.62 10.08 4.72
C TYR A 75 20.98 10.06 5.42
N ILE A 76 21.25 9.02 6.23
CA ILE A 76 22.54 8.88 6.94
C ILE A 76 23.70 8.70 5.93
N GLY A 77 23.44 8.05 4.79
CA GLY A 77 24.39 7.89 3.70
C GLY A 77 24.76 9.21 3.01
N ALA A 78 23.80 10.12 2.82
CA ALA A 78 24.04 11.44 2.22
C ALA A 78 24.85 12.38 3.15
N LEU A 79 24.67 12.26 4.47
CA LEU A 79 25.32 13.12 5.45
C LEU A 79 26.80 12.82 5.69
N ARG A 80 27.23 11.56 5.56
CA ARG A 80 28.50 11.14 6.18
C ARG A 80 29.72 11.13 5.27
N GLU A 81 29.60 11.45 3.97
CA GLU A 81 30.69 11.30 2.96
C GLU A 81 31.48 9.97 3.13
N ASN A 82 30.84 8.95 3.72
CA ASN A 82 31.47 7.71 4.10
C ASN A 82 31.04 6.65 3.10
N ILE A 83 31.99 6.32 2.24
CA ILE A 83 31.86 5.37 1.14
C ILE A 83 31.27 4.03 1.62
N CYS A 84 31.62 3.57 2.82
CA CYS A 84 31.10 2.32 3.41
C CYS A 84 29.56 2.34 3.59
N LEU A 85 29.02 3.45 4.05
CA LEU A 85 27.58 3.62 4.29
C LEU A 85 26.80 3.70 2.97
N LEU A 86 27.41 4.35 1.97
CA LEU A 86 26.87 4.42 0.61
C LEU A 86 26.84 3.05 -0.09
N TYR A 87 27.88 2.23 0.11
CA TYR A 87 27.91 0.85 -0.39
C TYR A 87 26.82 -0.02 0.26
N CYS A 88 26.64 0.05 1.59
CA CYS A 88 25.56 -0.67 2.27
C CYS A 88 24.18 -0.27 1.76
N PHE A 89 23.94 1.04 1.55
CA PHE A 89 22.69 1.53 0.95
C PHE A 89 22.44 0.92 -0.44
N ASN A 90 23.47 0.92 -1.29
CA ASN A 90 23.37 0.39 -2.64
C ASN A 90 23.12 -1.14 -2.65
N ILE A 91 23.76 -1.89 -1.75
CA ILE A 91 23.55 -3.34 -1.61
C ILE A 91 22.10 -3.62 -1.16
N LEU A 92 21.58 -2.88 -0.18
CA LEU A 92 20.19 -3.02 0.29
C LEU A 92 19.20 -2.70 -0.83
N LEU A 93 19.42 -1.60 -1.56
CA LEU A 93 18.58 -1.21 -2.69
C LEU A 93 18.61 -2.25 -3.80
N GLY A 94 19.80 -2.76 -4.15
CA GLY A 94 19.99 -3.82 -5.11
C GLY A 94 19.31 -5.13 -4.70
N GLY A 95 19.38 -5.50 -3.42
CA GLY A 95 18.70 -6.68 -2.88
C GLY A 95 17.18 -6.59 -3.02
N ILE A 96 16.60 -5.44 -2.70
CA ILE A 96 15.17 -5.19 -2.86
C ILE A 96 14.78 -5.21 -4.33
N PHE A 97 15.58 -4.59 -5.21
CA PHE A 97 15.34 -4.64 -6.64
C PHE A 97 15.31 -6.08 -7.18
N LEU A 98 16.27 -6.92 -6.77
CA LEU A 98 16.28 -8.34 -7.14
C LEU A 98 15.08 -9.10 -6.59
N PHE A 99 14.66 -8.80 -5.35
CA PHE A 99 13.47 -9.38 -4.75
C PHE A 99 12.20 -9.00 -5.53
N LEU A 100 12.00 -7.72 -5.84
CA LEU A 100 10.87 -7.24 -6.64
C LEU A 100 10.90 -7.82 -8.06
N PHE A 101 12.07 -7.92 -8.68
CA PHE A 101 12.22 -8.53 -9.99
C PHE A 101 11.83 -10.01 -9.96
N GLY A 102 12.34 -10.77 -8.98
CA GLY A 102 11.98 -12.17 -8.79
C GLY A 102 10.48 -12.36 -8.50
N ALA A 103 9.91 -11.53 -7.63
CA ALA A 103 8.49 -11.53 -7.32
C ALA A 103 7.64 -11.18 -8.55
N SER A 104 8.07 -10.22 -9.38
CA SER A 104 7.40 -9.83 -10.61
C SER A 104 7.36 -10.99 -11.62
N VAL A 105 8.48 -11.68 -11.80
CA VAL A 105 8.56 -12.86 -12.68
C VAL A 105 7.68 -13.99 -12.13
N ALA A 106 7.74 -14.27 -10.83
CA ALA A 106 6.91 -15.30 -10.19
C ALA A 106 5.41 -14.98 -10.30
N ALA A 107 5.03 -13.71 -10.10
CA ALA A 107 3.65 -13.24 -10.26
C ALA A 107 3.15 -13.43 -11.69
N PHE A 108 3.99 -13.20 -12.69
CA PHE A 108 3.63 -13.41 -14.09
C PHE A 108 3.34 -14.89 -14.42
N LEU A 109 4.10 -15.82 -13.83
CA LEU A 109 3.92 -17.25 -14.03
C LEU A 109 2.70 -17.82 -13.30
N LEU A 110 2.35 -17.25 -12.15
CA LEU A 110 1.29 -17.76 -11.27
C LEU A 110 -0.03 -16.97 -11.39
N LYS A 111 -0.10 -15.96 -12.27
CA LYS A 111 -1.24 -15.07 -12.45
C LYS A 111 -2.59 -15.82 -12.48
N ASP A 112 -2.64 -16.93 -13.22
CA ASP A 112 -3.89 -17.68 -13.45
C ASP A 112 -4.37 -18.39 -12.17
N LYS A 113 -3.44 -18.84 -11.31
CA LYS A 113 -3.76 -19.45 -10.01
C LYS A 113 -4.13 -18.41 -8.96
N PHE A 114 -3.50 -17.23 -9.00
CA PHE A 114 -3.80 -16.14 -8.08
C PHE A 114 -5.19 -15.56 -8.32
N ILE A 115 -5.59 -15.36 -9.58
CA ILE A 115 -6.90 -14.84 -9.94
C ILE A 115 -8.01 -15.75 -9.41
N GLY A 116 -7.88 -17.07 -9.58
CA GLY A 116 -8.86 -18.03 -9.07
C GLY A 116 -9.03 -18.03 -7.54
N LYS A 117 -7.92 -17.89 -6.80
CA LYS A 117 -7.96 -17.80 -5.32
C LYS A 117 -8.46 -16.45 -4.82
N LEU A 118 -8.15 -15.36 -5.52
CA LEU A 118 -8.66 -14.03 -5.19
C LEU A 118 -10.18 -14.01 -5.33
N THR A 119 -10.75 -14.57 -6.41
CA THR A 119 -12.21 -14.60 -6.60
C THR A 119 -12.94 -15.32 -5.47
N SER A 120 -12.42 -16.44 -4.97
CA SER A 120 -13.04 -17.15 -3.84
C SER A 120 -12.95 -16.37 -2.53
N ILE A 121 -11.79 -15.75 -2.24
CA ILE A 121 -11.59 -14.97 -1.00
C ILE A 121 -12.47 -13.71 -1.00
N PHE A 122 -12.60 -13.04 -2.15
CA PHE A 122 -13.45 -11.85 -2.29
C PHE A 122 -14.94 -12.18 -2.12
N GLN A 123 -15.41 -13.31 -2.67
CA GLN A 123 -16.81 -13.72 -2.52
C GLN A 123 -17.18 -14.08 -1.09
N GLU A 124 -16.26 -14.70 -0.35
CA GLU A 124 -16.53 -15.18 1.01
C GLU A 124 -16.38 -14.10 2.09
N ASN A 125 -15.38 -13.20 1.97
CA ASN A 125 -15.03 -12.26 3.04
C ASN A 125 -15.46 -10.81 2.81
N VAL A 126 -15.60 -10.37 1.55
CA VAL A 126 -15.87 -8.95 1.23
C VAL A 126 -17.37 -8.68 1.07
N ILE A 127 -18.14 -9.64 0.55
CA ILE A 127 -19.59 -9.49 0.33
C ILE A 127 -20.39 -9.31 1.64
N PRO A 128 -20.16 -10.07 2.73
CA PRO A 128 -20.93 -9.87 3.95
C PRO A 128 -20.51 -8.61 4.73
N LYS A 129 -19.22 -8.26 4.75
CA LYS A 129 -18.69 -7.13 5.53
C LYS A 129 -19.07 -5.75 4.97
N TYR A 130 -19.38 -5.67 3.67
CA TYR A 130 -19.87 -4.46 3.01
C TYR A 130 -21.29 -4.03 3.43
N THR A 131 -22.03 -4.94 4.08
CA THR A 131 -23.42 -4.68 4.48
C THR A 131 -23.51 -3.97 5.83
N GLU A 132 -22.49 -4.07 6.69
CA GLU A 132 -22.59 -3.71 8.11
C GLU A 132 -21.94 -2.39 8.54
N ASP A 133 -21.08 -1.75 7.73
CA ASP A 133 -20.43 -0.48 8.12
C ASP A 133 -20.95 0.76 7.36
N ASP A 134 -21.36 1.80 8.10
CA ASP A 134 -21.88 3.06 7.53
C ASP A 134 -20.77 3.96 6.96
N ASP A 135 -19.54 3.82 7.47
CA ASP A 135 -18.40 4.66 7.07
C ASP A 135 -17.88 4.31 5.67
N THR A 136 -17.77 3.02 5.34
CA THR A 136 -17.34 2.60 3.99
C THR A 136 -18.41 2.88 2.95
N LYS A 137 -19.70 2.78 3.30
CA LYS A 137 -20.81 3.19 2.42
C LYS A 137 -20.72 4.69 2.06
N SER A 138 -20.47 5.54 3.05
CA SER A 138 -20.39 6.99 2.83
C SER A 138 -19.18 7.38 1.96
N LEU A 139 -18.02 6.77 2.21
CA LEU A 139 -16.81 7.00 1.39
C LEU A 139 -16.97 6.48 -0.04
N VAL A 140 -17.57 5.31 -0.22
CA VAL A 140 -17.79 4.75 -1.57
C VAL A 140 -18.84 5.55 -2.32
N ASN A 141 -19.92 5.98 -1.67
CA ASN A 141 -20.91 6.88 -2.26
C ASN A 141 -20.27 8.20 -2.70
N TRP A 142 -19.37 8.78 -1.90
CA TRP A 142 -18.64 10.00 -2.26
C TRP A 142 -17.71 9.79 -3.46
N ILE A 143 -16.96 8.68 -3.51
CA ILE A 143 -16.11 8.33 -4.66
C ILE A 143 -16.97 8.13 -5.92
N GLN A 144 -18.10 7.43 -5.81
CA GLN A 144 -19.02 7.20 -6.93
C GLN A 144 -19.66 8.49 -7.45
N GLU A 145 -19.99 9.43 -6.56
CA GLU A 145 -20.50 10.76 -6.93
C GLU A 145 -19.47 11.57 -7.72
N GLN A 146 -18.20 11.59 -7.27
CA GLN A 146 -17.11 12.27 -7.97
C GLN A 146 -16.82 11.65 -9.34
N VAL A 147 -16.81 10.32 -9.43
CA VAL A 147 -16.60 9.61 -10.70
C VAL A 147 -17.76 9.86 -11.67
N SER A 148 -19.00 9.89 -11.19
CA SER A 148 -20.18 10.22 -12.01
C SER A 148 -20.14 11.66 -12.54
N TYR A 149 -19.66 12.60 -11.72
CA TYR A 149 -19.49 14.00 -12.12
C TYR A 149 -18.46 14.15 -13.26
N LEU A 150 -17.33 13.44 -13.15
CA LEU A 150 -16.28 13.40 -14.17
C LEU A 150 -16.74 12.69 -15.45
N HIS A 151 -17.55 11.64 -15.32
CA HIS A 151 -18.10 10.88 -16.46
C HIS A 151 -19.05 11.72 -17.34
N THR A 152 -19.82 12.64 -16.74
CA THR A 152 -20.77 13.48 -17.49
C THR A 152 -20.06 14.50 -18.41
N HIS A 153 -18.77 14.79 -18.15
CA HIS A 153 -17.97 15.75 -18.93
C HIS A 153 -17.01 15.11 -19.95
N THR A 154 -16.86 13.78 -19.96
CA THR A 154 -16.01 13.07 -20.92
C THR A 154 -16.74 11.84 -21.41
N HIS A 155 -17.22 11.88 -22.66
CA HIS A 155 -17.87 10.77 -23.38
C HIS A 155 -16.92 9.57 -23.59
N THR A 156 -16.55 8.89 -22.51
CA THR A 156 -15.67 7.73 -22.53
C THR A 156 -16.41 6.55 -21.88
N TYR A 157 -16.85 5.62 -22.72
CA TYR A 157 -17.63 4.44 -22.32
C TYR A 157 -16.73 3.40 -21.65
N ILE A 158 -16.55 3.48 -20.34
CA ILE A 158 -16.14 2.32 -19.54
C ILE A 158 -17.41 1.75 -18.90
N LYS A 159 -17.85 0.59 -19.39
CA LYS A 159 -19.10 -0.05 -18.99
C LYS A 159 -18.95 -0.69 -17.60
N TYR A 160 -19.15 0.12 -16.56
CA TYR A 160 -19.09 -0.28 -15.13
C TYR A 160 -20.38 -0.97 -14.66
N THR A 161 -20.96 -1.86 -15.47
CA THR A 161 -22.29 -2.44 -15.21
C THR A 161 -22.27 -3.88 -14.70
N ASP A 162 -21.16 -4.39 -14.18
CA ASP A 162 -21.08 -5.78 -13.67
C ASP A 162 -20.84 -5.89 -12.15
N ILE A 163 -21.23 -4.86 -11.39
CA ILE A 163 -21.29 -4.92 -9.91
C ILE A 163 -22.76 -4.92 -9.43
N ARG A 164 -23.74 -4.91 -10.35
CA ARG A 164 -25.18 -4.96 -10.02
C ARG A 164 -25.88 -6.25 -10.47
N THR A 165 -25.11 -7.28 -10.78
CA THR A 165 -25.59 -8.59 -11.28
C THR A 165 -25.33 -9.74 -10.30
N VAL A 166 -25.16 -9.45 -9.01
CA VAL A 166 -25.47 -10.45 -7.97
C VAL A 166 -26.97 -10.34 -7.70
N PRO A 167 -27.81 -11.29 -8.17
CA PRO A 167 -29.23 -11.27 -7.87
C PRO A 167 -29.42 -11.61 -6.38
N ALA A 168 -29.38 -10.61 -5.52
CA ALA A 168 -29.83 -10.69 -4.13
C ALA A 168 -31.37 -10.61 -4.01
N CYS A 169 -32.10 -10.98 -5.06
CA CYS A 169 -33.56 -11.05 -5.10
C CYS A 169 -34.00 -12.32 -5.84
N GLN A 170 -33.57 -13.50 -5.39
CA GLN A 170 -34.42 -14.69 -5.50
C GLN A 170 -34.82 -15.08 -4.08
N GLN A 171 -35.90 -14.43 -3.67
CA GLN A 171 -36.70 -14.63 -2.46
C GLN A 171 -37.00 -16.14 -2.32
N VAL A 172 -36.81 -16.71 -1.12
CA VAL A 172 -37.94 -17.04 -0.24
C VAL A 172 -39.17 -17.52 -1.03
N SER A 173 -39.23 -18.83 -1.22
CA SER A 173 -40.44 -19.66 -1.20
C SER A 173 -40.05 -21.06 -0.76
#